data_AF-A0A9E1ILY0-F1
#
_entry.id   AF-A0A9E1ILY0-F1
#
_cell.length_a   1.000
_cell.length_b   1.000
_cell.length_c   1.000
_cell.angle_alpha   90.00
_cell.angle_beta   90.00
_cell.angle_gamma   90.00
#
_symmetry.space_group_name_H-M   'P 1'
#
loop_
_entity.id
_entity.type
_entity.pdbx_description
1 polymer ?
#
loop_
_entity_poly.entity_id
_entity_poly.type
_entity_poly.pdbx_seq_one_letter_code
_entity_poly.pdbx_strand_id
1 'polypeptide(L)'
;MTHSCRACAVFCMDFRFHDQIRSFLECEGLLDDGVDIVRVAGVAKNLARSASPGARNFVLEQLHISQTLHGIRQIYLINHEDCGAYGAELVPDDKEEFDLHESAVGGRPRPIQSTGFLC
;
A
#
# COMPACT_ATOMS: atom_id res chain seq x y z
N MET A 1 -22.85 3.60 16.28
CA MET A 1 -23.13 3.32 14.86
C MET A 1 -21.92 2.59 14.31
N THR A 2 -22.05 1.33 13.92
CA THR A 2 -20.95 0.54 13.35
C THR A 2 -20.81 0.93 11.88
N HIS A 3 -19.90 1.85 11.57
CA HIS A 3 -19.50 2.09 10.18
C HIS A 3 -18.67 0.88 9.75
N SER A 4 -19.19 0.07 8.83
CA SER A 4 -18.44 -1.07 8.29
C SER A 4 -17.60 -0.61 7.11
N CYS A 5 -16.29 -0.85 7.19
CA CYS A 5 -15.34 -0.60 6.12
C CYS A 5 -14.83 -1.94 5.58
N ARG A 6 -14.86 -2.15 4.26
CA ARG A 6 -14.43 -3.44 3.67
C ARG A 6 -12.92 -3.64 3.83
N ALA A 7 -12.14 -2.61 3.57
CA ALA A 7 -10.70 -2.72 3.42
C ALA A 7 -9.92 -1.54 4.00
N CYS A 8 -8.63 -1.74 4.25
CA CYS A 8 -7.68 -0.66 4.44
C CYS A 8 -6.62 -0.71 3.32
N ALA A 9 -6.50 0.38 2.58
CA ALA A 9 -5.45 0.58 1.59
C ALA A 9 -4.28 1.32 2.24
N VAL A 10 -3.10 0.72 2.15
CA VAL A 10 -1.86 1.20 2.76
C VAL A 10 -0.80 1.35 1.68
N PHE A 11 -0.33 2.57 1.46
CA PHE A 11 0.60 2.87 0.37
C PHE A 11 1.49 4.09 0.66
N CYS A 12 2.46 4.34 -0.23
CA CYS A 12 3.38 5.45 -0.07
C CYS A 12 2.66 6.82 -0.14
N MET A 13 3.17 7.82 0.58
CA MET A 13 2.65 9.19 0.50
C MET A 13 2.98 9.90 -0.83
N ASP A 14 3.82 9.28 -1.68
CA ASP A 14 4.31 9.81 -2.95
C ASP A 14 3.18 10.40 -3.80
N PHE A 15 3.35 11.65 -4.24
CA PHE A 15 2.30 12.41 -4.92
C PHE A 15 2.05 12.00 -6.35
N ARG A 16 3.01 11.33 -6.98
CA ARG A 16 2.97 10.94 -8.39
C ARG A 16 1.93 9.87 -8.69
N PHE A 17 1.46 9.17 -7.66
CA PHE A 17 0.59 7.99 -7.78
C PHE A 17 -0.82 8.18 -7.21
N HIS A 18 -1.20 9.40 -6.79
CA HIS A 18 -2.51 9.64 -6.15
C HIS A 18 -3.67 9.24 -7.07
N ASP A 19 -3.61 9.65 -8.34
CA ASP A 19 -4.70 9.43 -9.31
C ASP A 19 -4.80 7.96 -9.69
N GLN A 20 -3.67 7.31 -9.96
CA GLN A 20 -3.60 5.89 -10.32
C GLN A 20 -4.11 5.00 -9.18
N ILE A 21 -3.75 5.32 -7.94
CA ILE A 21 -4.24 4.59 -6.77
C ILE A 21 -5.74 4.82 -6.59
N ARG A 22 -6.22 6.06 -6.75
CA ARG A 22 -7.65 6.34 -6.68
C ARG A 22 -8.43 5.53 -7.74
N SER A 23 -8.00 5.55 -8.99
CA SER A 23 -8.63 4.78 -10.07
C SER A 23 -8.58 3.27 -9.80
N PHE A 24 -7.48 2.76 -9.25
CA PHE A 24 -7.41 1.36 -8.82
C PHE A 24 -8.43 1.02 -7.73
N LEU A 25 -8.54 1.86 -6.69
CA LEU A 25 -9.52 1.65 -5.62
C LEU A 25 -10.97 1.69 -6.14
N GLU A 26 -11.24 2.56 -7.11
CA GLU A 26 -12.54 2.64 -7.79
C GLU A 26 -12.84 1.37 -8.59
N CYS A 27 -11.89 0.89 -9.41
CA CYS A 27 -12.08 -0.34 -10.17
C CYS A 27 -12.17 -1.61 -9.32
N GLU A 28 -11.55 -1.65 -8.15
CA GLU A 28 -11.73 -2.76 -7.20
C GLU A 28 -13.06 -2.66 -6.42
N GLY A 29 -13.88 -1.62 -6.67
CA GLY A 29 -15.15 -1.35 -5.98
C GLY A 29 -14.99 -0.93 -4.52
N LEU A 30 -13.78 -0.55 -4.12
CA LEU A 30 -13.45 -0.26 -2.72
C LEU A 30 -13.97 1.11 -2.27
N LEU A 31 -14.17 2.04 -3.21
CA LEU A 31 -14.77 3.34 -2.90
C LEU A 31 -16.26 3.23 -2.57
N ASP A 32 -16.96 2.22 -3.13
CA ASP A 32 -18.39 1.97 -2.86
C ASP A 32 -18.59 1.19 -1.56
N ASP A 33 -17.77 0.16 -1.32
CA ASP A 33 -17.85 -0.72 -0.15
C ASP A 33 -17.13 -0.15 1.11
N GLY A 34 -16.46 0.98 0.96
CA GLY A 34 -15.69 1.66 2.00
C GLY A 34 -14.24 1.16 2.10
N VAL A 35 -13.31 2.11 2.09
CA VAL A 35 -11.87 1.87 2.26
C VAL A 35 -11.21 2.93 3.13
N ASP A 36 -10.51 2.49 4.17
CA ASP A 36 -9.63 3.34 4.95
C ASP A 36 -8.31 3.55 4.21
N ILE A 37 -7.80 4.78 4.18
CA ILE A 37 -6.58 5.12 3.46
C ILE A 37 -5.48 5.53 4.46
N VAL A 38 -4.39 4.77 4.51
CA VAL A 38 -3.21 5.05 5.32
C VAL A 38 -2.01 5.30 4.41
N ARG A 39 -1.41 6.48 4.54
CA ARG A 39 -0.35 6.96 3.63
C ARG A 39 0.92 7.25 4.41
N VAL A 40 1.96 6.46 4.17
CA VAL A 40 3.23 6.55 4.92
C VAL A 40 4.41 6.40 3.97
N ALA A 41 5.43 7.23 4.12
CA ALA A 41 6.67 7.11 3.34
C ALA A 41 7.25 5.69 3.43
N GLY A 42 7.45 5.04 2.28
CA GLY A 42 8.04 3.70 2.20
C GLY A 42 7.30 2.62 3.00
N VAL A 43 5.97 2.66 3.06
CA VAL A 43 5.19 1.86 4.01
C VAL A 43 5.43 0.35 3.94
N ALA A 44 5.59 -0.23 2.74
CA ALA A 44 5.93 -1.65 2.63
C ALA A 44 7.33 -1.94 3.16
N LYS A 45 8.32 -1.05 2.92
CA LYS A 45 9.64 -1.14 3.54
C LYS A 45 9.54 -1.08 5.06
N ASN A 46 8.71 -0.19 5.62
CA ASN A 46 8.51 -0.10 7.07
C ASN A 46 7.90 -1.37 7.66
N LEU A 47 7.06 -2.10 6.91
CA LEU A 47 6.50 -3.39 7.36
C LEU A 47 7.52 -4.54 7.25
N ALA A 48 8.24 -4.58 6.14
CA ALA A 48 9.10 -5.70 5.74
C ALA A 48 10.55 -5.60 6.24
N ARG A 49 11.15 -4.41 6.13
CA ARG A 49 12.57 -4.11 6.37
C ARG A 49 12.72 -2.78 7.10
N SER A 50 11.98 -2.63 8.18
CA SER A 50 11.94 -1.37 8.93
C SER A 50 13.32 -0.93 9.41
N ALA A 51 13.65 0.35 9.22
CA ALA A 51 14.85 0.94 9.80
C ALA A 51 14.77 1.04 11.34
N SER A 52 13.57 1.03 11.91
CA SER A 52 13.36 1.03 13.37
C SER A 52 12.07 0.29 13.77
N PRO A 53 12.00 -0.27 14.99
CA PRO A 53 10.74 -0.87 15.48
C PRO A 53 9.57 0.13 15.51
N GLY A 54 9.84 1.42 15.75
CA GLY A 54 8.82 2.47 15.79
C GLY A 54 8.09 2.64 14.46
N ALA A 55 8.82 2.64 13.34
CA ALA A 55 8.21 2.78 12.02
C ALA A 55 7.30 1.59 11.67
N ARG A 56 7.70 0.35 12.02
CA ARG A 56 6.86 -0.84 11.83
C ARG A 56 5.63 -0.81 12.72
N ASN A 57 5.82 -0.50 14.00
CA ASN A 57 4.73 -0.48 14.99
C ASN A 57 3.69 0.59 14.65
N PHE A 58 4.12 1.76 14.17
CA PHE A 58 3.20 2.81 13.73
C PHE A 58 2.23 2.30 12.65
N VAL A 59 2.73 1.62 11.61
CA VAL A 59 1.88 1.08 10.53
C VAL A 59 0.95 0.00 11.05
N LEU A 60 1.45 -0.91 11.89
CA LEU A 60 0.64 -1.97 12.50
C LEU A 60 -0.46 -1.40 13.41
N GLU A 61 -0.18 -0.32 14.13
CA GLU A 61 -1.15 0.36 14.98
C GLU A 61 -2.28 0.98 14.14
N GLN A 62 -1.98 1.60 13.00
CA GLN A 62 -3.03 2.13 12.12
C GLN A 62 -3.94 1.02 11.58
N LEU A 63 -3.35 -0.12 11.17
CA LEU A 63 -4.11 -1.30 10.74
C LEU A 63 -4.99 -1.86 11.87
N HIS A 64 -4.46 -1.90 13.09
CA HIS A 64 -5.20 -2.36 14.26
C HIS A 64 -6.37 -1.42 14.60
N ILE A 65 -6.18 -0.11 14.50
CA ILE A 65 -7.24 0.88 14.72
C ILE A 65 -8.33 0.72 13.66
N SER A 66 -7.96 0.62 12.38
CA SER A 66 -8.90 0.39 11.27
C SER A 66 -9.73 -0.89 11.48
N GLN A 67 -9.08 -1.99 11.91
CA GLN A 67 -9.78 -3.23 12.24
C GLN A 67 -10.72 -3.07 13.44
N THR A 68 -10.27 -2.41 14.50
CA THR A 68 -11.01 -2.31 15.76
C THR A 68 -12.21 -1.37 15.65
N LEU A 69 -12.05 -0.24 14.96
CA LEU A 69 -13.07 0.80 14.90
C LEU A 69 -14.00 0.66 13.70
N HIS A 70 -13.48 0.20 12.56
CA HIS A 70 -14.24 0.14 11.30
C HIS A 70 -14.48 -1.30 10.78
N GLY A 71 -13.87 -2.30 11.41
CA GLY A 71 -14.14 -3.71 11.12
C GLY A 71 -13.61 -4.21 9.77
N ILE A 72 -12.49 -3.65 9.29
CA ILE A 72 -11.89 -4.07 8.02
C ILE A 72 -11.61 -5.57 7.95
N ARG A 73 -11.75 -6.14 6.75
CA ARG A 73 -11.54 -7.57 6.48
C ARG A 73 -10.42 -7.83 5.50
N GLN A 74 -9.93 -6.79 4.83
CA GLN A 74 -8.93 -6.87 3.78
C GLN A 74 -7.89 -5.75 3.97
N ILE A 75 -6.63 -6.05 3.67
CA ILE A 75 -5.55 -5.06 3.64
C ILE A 75 -4.97 -5.05 2.23
N TYR A 76 -4.96 -3.88 1.60
CA TYR A 76 -4.32 -3.65 0.30
C TYR A 76 -3.00 -2.94 0.55
N LEU A 77 -1.89 -3.68 0.51
CA LEU A 77 -0.57 -3.10 0.56
C LEU A 77 -0.11 -2.80 -0.87
N ILE A 78 0.00 -1.52 -1.23
CA ILE A 78 0.32 -1.09 -2.59
C ILE A 78 1.69 -0.44 -2.59
N ASN A 79 2.60 -1.01 -3.39
CA ASN A 79 3.91 -0.46 -3.67
C ASN A 79 3.92 0.27 -5.01
N HIS A 80 4.93 1.12 -5.17
CA HIS A 80 5.27 1.76 -6.44
C HIS A 80 6.76 1.61 -6.69
N GLU A 81 7.13 1.63 -7.96
CA GLU A 81 8.51 1.72 -8.44
C GLU A 81 9.07 3.15 -8.24
N ASP A 82 10.39 3.30 -8.33
CA ASP A 82 11.11 4.56 -8.09
C ASP A 82 10.78 5.17 -6.70
N CYS A 83 10.79 4.33 -5.66
CA CYS A 83 10.50 4.74 -4.30
C CYS A 83 11.75 5.18 -3.52
N GLY A 84 11.90 6.50 -3.33
CA GLY A 84 13.05 7.08 -2.60
C GLY A 84 13.23 6.60 -1.15
N ALA A 85 12.22 5.98 -0.53
CA ALA A 85 12.36 5.38 0.79
C ALA A 85 13.24 4.11 0.80
N TYR A 86 13.37 3.43 -0.33
CA TYR A 86 14.27 2.28 -0.46
C TYR A 86 15.74 2.71 -0.45
N GLY A 87 16.05 3.93 -0.89
CA GLY A 87 17.34 4.61 -0.75
C GLY A 87 17.86 5.10 -2.11
N ALA A 88 19.10 5.61 -2.15
CA ALA A 88 19.85 5.83 -3.40
C ALA A 88 20.42 4.51 -3.98
N GLU A 89 19.91 3.36 -3.53
CA GLU A 89 19.91 2.15 -4.36
C GLU A 89 19.01 2.47 -5.55
N LEU A 90 19.58 3.18 -6.52
CA LEU A 90 19.17 3.11 -7.91
C LEU A 90 19.21 1.64 -8.24
N VAL A 91 18.11 0.94 -8.01
CA VAL A 91 17.91 -0.36 -8.62
C VAL A 91 17.72 0.00 -10.09
N PRO A 92 18.73 -0.19 -10.96
CA PRO A 92 18.75 0.44 -12.28
C PRO A 92 17.69 -0.16 -13.22
N ASP A 93 17.12 -1.28 -12.80
CA ASP A 93 16.28 -2.16 -13.58
C ASP A 93 14.98 -2.46 -12.82
N ASP A 94 13.86 -2.23 -13.49
CA ASP A 94 12.51 -2.39 -12.94
C ASP A 94 12.29 -3.81 -12.36
N LYS A 95 12.93 -4.84 -12.95
CA LYS A 95 12.80 -6.22 -12.48
C LYS A 95 13.51 -6.44 -11.15
N GLU A 96 14.71 -5.88 -10.98
CA GLU A 96 15.44 -5.97 -9.72
C GLU A 96 14.69 -5.23 -8.60
N GLU A 97 14.04 -4.09 -8.90
CA GLU A 97 13.23 -3.34 -7.93
C GLU A 97 12.01 -4.17 -7.51
N PHE A 98 11.33 -4.76 -8.49
CA PHE A 98 10.19 -5.64 -8.27
C PHE A 98 10.55 -6.85 -7.39
N ASP A 99 11.65 -7.55 -7.68
CA ASP A 99 12.11 -8.71 -6.91
C ASP A 99 12.43 -8.32 -5.44
N LEU A 100 13.01 -7.13 -5.24
CA LEU A 100 13.28 -6.61 -3.90
C LEU A 100 12.00 -6.27 -3.14
N HIS A 101 11.00 -5.70 -3.82
CA HIS A 101 9.68 -5.44 -3.26
C HIS A 101 8.93 -6.72 -2.89
N GLU A 102 8.92 -7.71 -3.79
CA GLU A 102 8.25 -8.99 -3.58
C GLU A 102 8.88 -9.76 -2.41
N SER A 103 10.21 -9.91 -2.42
CA SER A 103 10.94 -10.63 -1.36
C SER A 103 10.82 -9.98 0.01
N ALA A 104 10.58 -8.67 0.07
CA ALA A 104 10.35 -7.95 1.31
C ALA A 104 8.98 -8.28 1.92
N VAL A 105 7.93 -8.39 1.10
CA VAL A 105 6.54 -8.49 1.57
C VAL A 105 6.04 -9.95 1.62
N GLY A 106 6.61 -10.85 0.82
CA GLY A 106 6.28 -12.29 0.83
C GLY A 106 4.88 -12.67 0.32
N GLY A 107 4.19 -11.75 -0.37
CA GLY A 107 2.86 -11.97 -0.96
C GLY A 107 2.89 -12.04 -2.49
N ARG A 108 1.90 -12.68 -3.12
CA ARG A 108 1.77 -12.68 -4.59
C ARG A 108 1.38 -11.28 -5.10
N PRO A 109 2.25 -10.57 -5.83
CA PRO A 109 1.94 -9.23 -6.33
C PRO A 109 0.85 -9.30 -7.41
N ARG A 110 -0.07 -8.32 -7.40
CA ARG A 110 -1.00 -8.05 -8.50
C ARG A 110 -0.61 -6.70 -9.12
N PRO A 111 -0.03 -6.66 -10.33
CA PRO A 111 0.37 -5.42 -10.95
C PRO A 111 -0.84 -4.57 -11.30
N ILE A 112 -0.74 -3.27 -11.01
CA ILE A 112 -1.73 -2.27 -11.40
C ILE A 112 -1.39 -1.85 -12.84
N GLN A 113 -2.11 -2.38 -13.84
CA GLN A 113 -1.81 -2.08 -15.25
C GLN A 113 -2.17 -0.63 -15.57
N SER A 114 -1.23 0.11 -16.18
CA SER A 114 -1.39 1.53 -16.56
C SER A 114 -2.26 1.74 -17.81
N THR A 115 -2.52 0.69 -18.59
CA THR A 115 -3.29 0.76 -19.83
C THR A 115 -4.78 0.57 -19.57
N GLY A 116 -5.46 1.69 -19.30
CA GLY A 116 -6.91 1.78 -19.36
C GLY A 116 -7.62 1.19 -18.14
N PHE A 117 -7.74 2.00 -17.09
CA PHE A 117 -8.77 1.81 -16.08
C PHE A 117 -10.15 2.12 -16.69
N LEU A 118 -10.60 1.26 -17.58
CA LEU A 118 -12.02 1.03 -17.81
C LEU A 118 -12.38 -0.08 -16.83
N CYS A 119 -12.79 0.33 -15.62
CA CYS A 119 -13.84 -0.43 -14.96
C CYS A 119 -15.10 -0.34 -15.87
#